data_AF-A0AAJ1YI55-F1
#
_entry.id   AF-A0AAJ1YI55-F1
#
_cell.length_a   1.000
_cell.length_b   1.000
_cell.length_c   1.000
_cell.angle_alpha   90.00
_cell.angle_beta   90.00
_cell.angle_gamma   90.00
#
_symmetry.space_group_name_H-M   'P 1'
#
loop_
_entity.id
_entity.type
_entity.pdbx_description
1 polymer ?
#
loop_
_entity_poly.entity_id
_entity_poly.type
_entity_poly.pdbx_seq_one_letter_code
_entity_poly.pdbx_strand_id
1 'polypeptide(L)'
;MKMKLCAAGICLLCLMMLSGCTAAPDLPPPTIIYAGCPRVSSCPIPESQPTTNGALSEDVRQLERALVSCAQQVETVKHCQEELDAQAEKPAQSAQ
;
A
#
# COMPACT_ATOMS: atom_id res chain seq x y z
N MET A 1 43.74 47.50 34.51
CA MET A 1 43.32 46.39 35.42
C MET A 1 42.92 45.20 34.55
N LYS A 2 43.60 44.05 34.68
CA LYS A 2 43.26 42.82 33.95
C LYS A 2 42.43 41.93 34.88
N MET A 3 41.12 41.83 34.62
CA MET A 3 40.25 40.90 35.34
C MET A 3 40.61 39.48 34.90
N LYS A 4 41.05 38.65 35.84
CA LYS A 4 41.15 37.20 35.60
C LYS A 4 39.73 36.66 35.51
N LEU A 5 39.26 36.35 34.30
CA LEU A 5 38.04 35.59 34.11
C LEU A 5 38.21 34.23 34.80
N CYS A 6 37.41 33.97 35.83
CA CYS A 6 37.41 32.70 36.55
C CYS A 6 36.93 31.58 35.62
N ALA A 7 37.87 30.90 34.97
CA ALA A 7 37.63 29.82 34.01
C ALA A 7 36.72 28.69 34.55
N ALA A 8 36.74 28.46 35.87
CA ALA A 8 35.88 27.46 36.52
C ALA A 8 34.38 27.78 36.40
N GLY A 9 33.99 29.05 36.44
CA GLY A 9 32.58 29.46 36.36
C GLY A 9 31.98 29.24 34.97
N ILE A 10 32.78 29.47 33.92
CA ILE A 10 32.38 29.27 32.53
C ILE A 10 32.23 27.77 32.24
N CYS A 11 33.12 26.93 32.75
CA CYS A 11 32.99 25.47 32.61
C CYS A 11 31.72 24.92 33.28
N LEU A 12 31.34 25.44 34.46
CA LEU A 12 30.11 25.03 35.15
C LEU A 12 28.85 25.46 34.38
N LEU A 13 28.85 26.66 33.78
CA LEU A 13 27.78 27.12 32.89
C LEU A 13 27.65 26.24 31.63
N CYS A 14 28.77 25.81 31.04
CA CYS A 14 28.75 24.89 29.90
C CYS A 14 28.18 23.52 30.26
N LEU A 15 28.46 22.99 31.45
CA LEU A 15 27.95 21.68 31.90
C LEU A 15 26.43 21.69 32.16
N MET A 16 25.89 22.79 32.68
CA MET A 16 24.45 22.93 32.95
C MET A 16 23.62 23.05 31.66
N MET A 17 24.23 23.46 30.54
CA MET A 17 23.57 23.55 29.23
C MET A 17 23.52 22.21 28.47
N LEU A 18 24.16 21.15 28.98
CA LEU A 18 24.25 19.84 28.32
C LEU A 18 23.17 18.83 28.79
N SER A 19 22.21 19.22 29.64
CA SER A 19 21.19 18.31 30.19
C SER A 19 20.08 17.88 29.20
N GLY A 20 20.30 18.02 27.89
CA GLY A 20 19.28 17.79 26.87
C GLY A 20 19.41 16.47 26.08
N CYS A 21 20.50 15.72 26.21
CA CYS A 21 20.71 14.52 25.40
C CYS A 21 20.26 13.25 26.13
N THR A 22 18.95 13.07 26.29
CA THR A 22 18.40 11.72 26.44
C THR A 22 18.15 11.16 25.05
N ALA A 23 18.62 9.95 24.77
CA ALA A 23 18.31 9.28 23.52
C ALA A 23 16.78 9.15 23.45
N ALA A 24 16.17 9.62 22.35
CA ALA A 24 14.76 9.37 22.12
C ALA A 24 14.54 7.85 22.18
N PRO A 25 13.45 7.37 22.83
CA PRO A 25 13.12 5.96 22.78
C PRO A 25 13.07 5.49 21.33
N ASP A 26 13.71 4.37 21.02
CA ASP A 26 13.63 3.78 19.69
C ASP A 26 12.16 3.55 19.36
N LEU A 27 11.65 4.36 18.43
CA LEU A 27 10.32 4.16 17.87
C LEU A 27 10.36 2.89 17.03
N PRO A 28 9.36 2.00 17.16
CA PRO A 28 9.26 0.86 16.25
C PRO A 28 9.21 1.38 14.81
N PRO A 29 9.91 0.74 13.87
CA PRO A 29 9.89 1.15 12.48
C PRO A 29 8.45 1.12 11.94
N PRO A 30 8.08 2.07 11.08
CA PRO A 30 6.74 2.12 10.52
C PRO A 30 6.45 0.83 9.75
N THR A 31 5.27 0.24 9.97
CA THR A 31 4.80 -0.89 9.18
C THR A 31 4.41 -0.40 7.79
N ILE A 32 5.14 -0.84 6.76
CA ILE A 32 4.77 -0.56 5.36
C ILE A 32 3.62 -1.46 4.97
N ILE A 33 2.44 -0.88 4.77
CA ILE A 33 1.27 -1.57 4.24
C ILE A 33 1.25 -1.33 2.73
N TYR A 34 1.46 -2.38 1.94
CA TYR A 34 1.28 -2.31 0.49
C TYR A 34 -0.18 -2.61 0.16
N ALA A 35 -0.93 -1.58 -0.23
CA ALA A 35 -2.28 -1.73 -0.76
C ALA A 35 -2.18 -2.18 -2.24
N GLY A 36 -2.13 -3.49 -2.46
CA GLY A 36 -2.14 -4.09 -3.79
C GLY A 36 -3.54 -4.25 -4.37
N CYS A 37 -3.63 -4.76 -5.60
CA CYS A 37 -4.90 -5.07 -6.24
C CYS A 37 -5.63 -6.23 -5.57
N PRO A 38 -6.98 -6.30 -5.67
CA PRO A 38 -7.75 -7.45 -5.21
C PRO A 38 -7.23 -8.76 -5.82
N ARG A 39 -7.29 -9.85 -5.04
CA ARG A 39 -6.92 -11.18 -5.53
C ARG A 39 -7.91 -11.63 -6.60
N VAL A 40 -7.40 -12.14 -7.72
CA VAL A 40 -8.22 -12.82 -8.73
C VAL A 40 -8.81 -14.10 -8.13
N SER A 41 -10.12 -14.25 -8.17
CA SER A 41 -10.79 -15.53 -7.87
C SER A 41 -11.11 -16.26 -9.17
N SER A 42 -11.31 -17.58 -9.09
CA SER A 42 -11.80 -18.36 -10.21
C SER A 42 -13.19 -17.87 -10.63
N CYS A 43 -13.41 -17.77 -11.94
CA CYS A 43 -14.72 -17.50 -12.50
C CYS A 43 -15.51 -18.82 -12.60
N PRO A 44 -16.54 -19.05 -11.76
CA PRO A 44 -17.29 -20.29 -11.81
C PRO A 44 -18.10 -20.34 -13.10
N ILE A 45 -17.93 -21.41 -13.85
CA ILE A 45 -18.80 -21.74 -14.98
C ILE A 45 -19.95 -22.60 -14.42
N PRO A 46 -21.21 -22.21 -14.63
CA PRO A 46 -22.34 -23.01 -14.19
C PRO A 46 -22.33 -24.37 -14.89
N GLU A 47 -22.64 -25.43 -14.15
CA GLU A 47 -22.86 -26.76 -14.75
C GLU A 47 -24.06 -26.71 -15.71
N SER A 48 -24.00 -27.51 -16.78
CA SER A 48 -25.06 -27.54 -17.80
C SER A 48 -25.31 -28.99 -18.25
N GLN A 49 -26.57 -29.43 -18.14
CA GLN A 49 -27.03 -30.75 -18.56
C GLN A 49 -28.48 -30.66 -19.10
N PRO A 50 -28.71 -29.88 -20.17
CA PRO A 50 -30.07 -29.61 -20.64
C PRO A 50 -30.64 -30.82 -21.38
N THR A 51 -31.89 -31.18 -21.08
CA THR A 51 -32.63 -32.25 -21.77
C THR A 51 -33.60 -31.72 -22.82
N THR A 52 -33.80 -30.40 -22.88
CA THR A 52 -34.67 -29.72 -23.84
C THR A 52 -33.99 -28.46 -24.36
N ASN A 53 -34.40 -27.99 -25.54
CA ASN A 53 -33.89 -26.73 -26.09
C ASN A 53 -34.25 -25.52 -25.21
N GLY A 54 -35.40 -25.56 -24.52
CA GLY A 54 -35.78 -24.52 -23.56
C GLY A 54 -34.83 -24.46 -22.36
N ALA A 55 -34.48 -25.62 -21.79
CA ALA A 55 -33.47 -25.70 -20.73
C ALA A 55 -32.09 -25.25 -21.22
N LEU A 56 -31.70 -25.65 -22.43
CA LEU A 56 -30.44 -25.21 -23.05
C LEU A 56 -30.40 -23.68 -23.19
N SER A 57 -31.49 -23.04 -23.61
CA SER A 57 -31.56 -21.58 -23.71
C SER A 57 -31.39 -20.88 -22.37
N GLU A 58 -31.94 -21.44 -21.27
CA GLU A 58 -31.73 -20.85 -19.94
C GLU A 58 -30.30 -21.08 -19.45
N ASP A 59 -29.73 -22.28 -19.66
CA ASP A 59 -28.33 -22.58 -19.33
C ASP A 59 -27.36 -21.62 -20.05
N VAL A 60 -27.60 -21.35 -21.34
CA VAL A 60 -26.83 -20.34 -22.11
C VAL A 60 -26.94 -18.98 -21.47
N ARG A 61 -28.17 -18.54 -21.12
CA ARG A 61 -28.37 -17.24 -20.47
C ARG A 61 -27.67 -17.18 -19.12
N GLN A 62 -27.61 -18.29 -18.37
CA GLN A 62 -26.90 -18.37 -17.08
C GLN A 62 -25.39 -18.28 -17.29
N LEU A 63 -24.86 -18.97 -18.29
CA LEU A 63 -23.46 -18.89 -18.68
C LEU A 63 -23.07 -17.47 -19.08
N GLU A 64 -23.88 -16.79 -19.91
CA GLU A 64 -23.65 -15.40 -20.29
C GLU A 64 -23.55 -14.47 -19.07
N ARG A 65 -24.44 -14.63 -18.09
CA ARG A 65 -24.39 -13.86 -16.83
C ARG A 65 -23.10 -14.13 -16.05
N ALA A 66 -22.68 -15.40 -15.97
CA ALA A 66 -21.44 -15.77 -15.29
C ALA A 66 -20.20 -15.18 -15.98
N LEU A 67 -20.18 -15.17 -17.32
CA LEU A 67 -19.11 -14.56 -18.11
C LEU A 67 -19.06 -13.04 -17.94
N VAL A 68 -20.20 -12.35 -17.92
CA VAL A 68 -20.25 -10.91 -17.64
C VAL A 68 -19.69 -10.59 -16.25
N SER A 69 -20.11 -11.35 -15.23
CA SER A 69 -19.59 -11.18 -13.86
C SER A 69 -18.08 -11.43 -13.79
N CYS A 70 -17.58 -12.44 -14.49
CA CYS A 70 -16.15 -12.74 -14.56
C CYS A 70 -15.38 -11.60 -15.24
N ALA A 71 -15.85 -11.11 -16.38
CA ALA A 71 -15.22 -10.03 -17.12
C ALA A 71 -15.12 -8.75 -16.27
N GLN A 72 -16.17 -8.43 -15.50
CA GLN A 72 -16.14 -7.30 -14.56
C GLN A 72 -15.05 -7.44 -13.48
N GLN A 73 -14.89 -8.64 -12.91
CA GLN A 73 -13.83 -8.91 -11.95
C GLN A 73 -12.44 -8.73 -12.58
N VAL A 74 -12.24 -9.32 -13.76
CA VAL A 74 -10.95 -9.25 -14.47
C VAL A 74 -10.62 -7.81 -14.84
N GLU A 75 -11.57 -7.03 -15.36
CA GLU A 75 -11.33 -5.64 -15.74
C GLU A 75 -11.02 -4.77 -14.51
N THR A 76 -11.67 -5.03 -13.37
CA THR A 76 -11.38 -4.33 -12.11
C THR A 76 -9.94 -4.57 -11.66
N VAL A 77 -9.48 -5.83 -11.71
CA VAL A 77 -8.10 -6.17 -11.30
C VAL A 77 -7.09 -5.58 -12.29
N LYS A 78 -7.37 -5.68 -13.60
CA LYS A 78 -6.53 -5.11 -14.65
C LYS A 78 -6.39 -3.60 -14.48
N HIS A 79 -7.50 -2.88 -14.30
CA HIS A 79 -7.46 -1.43 -14.11
C HIS A 79 -6.59 -1.03 -12.92
N CYS A 80 -6.71 -1.73 -11.79
CA CYS A 80 -5.83 -1.51 -10.65
C CYS A 80 -4.35 -1.78 -10.99
N GLN A 81 -4.05 -2.84 -11.75
CA GLN A 81 -2.68 -3.14 -12.16
C GLN A 81 -2.11 -2.02 -13.05
N GLU A 82 -2.89 -1.52 -14.01
CA GLU A 82 -2.49 -0.41 -14.87
C GLU A 82 -2.19 0.86 -14.06
N GLU A 83 -3.00 1.17 -13.04
CA GLU A 83 -2.75 2.31 -12.15
C GLU A 83 -1.48 2.15 -11.31
N LEU A 84 -1.20 0.93 -10.83
CA LEU A 84 0.02 0.64 -10.06
C LEU A 84 1.26 0.70 -10.96
N ASP A 85 1.20 0.13 -12.15
CA ASP A 85 2.28 0.16 -13.13
C ASP A 85 2.59 1.61 -13.54
N ALA A 86 1.56 2.41 -13.83
CA ALA A 86 1.72 3.83 -14.14
C ALA A 86 2.33 4.63 -12.98
N GLN A 87 2.05 4.26 -11.72
CA GLN A 87 2.68 4.88 -10.55
C GLN A 87 4.13 4.44 -10.37
N ALA A 88 4.45 3.18 -10.67
CA ALA A 88 5.82 2.66 -10.63
C ALA A 88 6.70 3.28 -11.73
N GLU A 89 6.11 3.65 -12.87
CA GLU A 89 6.80 4.34 -13.97
C GLU A 89 7.01 5.84 -13.71
N LYS A 90 6.24 6.46 -12.80
CA LYS A 90 6.56 7.83 -12.35
C LYS A 90 7.94 7.78 -11.70
N PRO A 91 8.92 8.57 -12.19
CA PRO A 91 10.26 8.47 -11.65
C PRO A 91 10.25 8.76 -10.15
N ALA A 92 11.29 8.29 -9.46
CA ALA A 92 11.69 8.76 -8.13
C ALA A 92 12.09 10.26 -8.12
N GLN A 93 11.31 11.10 -8.79
CA GLN A 93 11.51 12.52 -9.11
C GLN A 93 11.25 13.45 -7.92
N SER A 94 10.85 12.91 -6.77
CA SER A 94 10.78 13.69 -5.52
C SER A 94 12.11 13.73 -4.75
N ALA A 95 13.17 13.08 -5.26
CA ALA A 95 14.50 13.08 -4.66
C ALA A 95 15.51 13.82 -5.55
N GLN A 96 15.23 15.08 -5.88
CA GLN A 96 16.19 16.05 -6.43
C GLN A 96 15.94 17.44 -5.85
#